data_AF-A0A1J0U135-F1
#
_entry.id   AF-A0A1J0U135-F1
#
_cell.length_a   1.000
_cell.length_b   1.000
_cell.length_c   1.000
_cell.angle_alpha   90.00
_cell.angle_beta   90.00
_cell.angle_gamma   90.00
#
_symmetry.space_group_name_H-M   'P 1'
#
loop_
_entity.id
_entity.type
_entity.pdbx_description
1 polymer ?
#
loop_
_entity_poly.entity_id
_entity_poly.type
_entity_poly.pdbx_seq_one_letter_code
_entity_poly.pdbx_strand_id
1 'polypeptide(L)'
;MDSKITFNYNKLCDKCKTNFQKIMSSIKEKKPELIKTMQFYQIIVNDQVSTYQNIIPFALIKHNRELYGFFLQNNIRYLSSEAKELLKQGQIILPSYILETQLQYNTVNVYRDVPSRDIVSQPKKLVVDNSGVPNEQALTQTIENLKDNQHQIVQGLRKTFVMLDHRNKKLIKIFVILGVALLLFLVAASIGGWQLYLYLHQRTQVVLYDLSAITRIKSPEMINAKNIYKVEENEIKDSLKYLILQEVIIHSRGATFDDYDYHLFSDNKGAVFQPVNLVTSAAKIWVMIKARPNSKFLVNNTNYLAVTLPMLGEKKSNIAEIKTLVGPELLSVPNPERVSRDDIRNVYNSVIEQVVKTISNKAQLNVDYHYDIYGDENKGSYQQINLTKGSVNIWIVITAQATSKLIMGYNNLIKVTLQNHKEFKMFNDLKKLLFAGDGFFVCSWWGWWRKCYLSGGFEEW
;
A
#
# COMPACT_ATOMS: atom_id res chain seq x y z
N MET A 1 15.54 20.42 20.04
CA MET A 1 14.35 20.11 19.24
C MET A 1 14.71 20.43 17.80
N ASP A 2 14.44 19.53 16.84
CA ASP A 2 14.80 19.73 15.43
C ASP A 2 14.18 21.04 14.89
N SER A 3 14.89 21.77 14.02
CA SER A 3 14.53 23.12 13.57
C SER A 3 13.14 23.17 12.92
N LYS A 4 12.73 22.08 12.27
CA LYS A 4 11.42 21.93 11.62
C LYS A 4 10.26 21.78 12.62
N ILE A 5 10.48 21.11 13.75
CA ILE A 5 9.46 20.99 14.80
C ILE A 5 9.21 22.36 15.43
N THR A 6 10.29 23.11 15.72
CA THR A 6 10.20 24.44 16.31
C THR A 6 9.45 25.42 15.40
N PHE A 7 9.68 25.37 14.09
CA PHE A 7 9.01 26.23 13.11
C PHE A 7 7.48 26.07 13.15
N ASN A 8 6.98 24.84 13.06
CA ASN A 8 5.54 24.58 13.06
C ASN A 8 4.90 24.69 14.46
N TYR A 9 5.64 24.37 15.52
CA TYR A 9 5.17 24.54 16.90
C TYR A 9 4.86 26.00 17.25
N ASN A 10 5.68 26.94 16.75
CA ASN A 10 5.48 28.37 17.02
C ASN A 10 4.22 28.95 16.34
N LYS A 11 3.69 28.29 15.31
CA LYS A 11 2.43 28.66 14.65
C LYS A 11 1.18 28.22 15.42
N LEU A 12 1.31 27.36 16.43
CA LEU A 12 0.18 26.87 17.21
C LEU A 12 -0.23 27.88 18.30
N CYS A 13 -1.54 27.99 18.58
CA CYS A 13 -2.01 28.70 19.79
C CYS A 13 -1.66 27.92 21.08
N ASP A 14 -1.76 28.58 22.23
CA ASP A 14 -1.34 28.00 23.52
C ASP A 14 -2.07 26.71 23.90
N LYS A 15 -3.35 26.59 23.53
CA LYS A 15 -4.12 25.36 23.71
C LYS A 15 -3.55 24.22 22.85
N CYS A 16 -3.25 24.48 21.58
CA CYS A 16 -2.65 23.50 20.68
C CYS A 16 -1.21 23.13 21.10
N LYS A 17 -0.43 24.10 21.61
CA LYS A 17 0.90 23.86 22.21
C LYS A 17 0.82 22.93 23.42
N THR A 18 -0.16 23.14 24.30
CA THR A 18 -0.41 22.24 25.44
C THR A 18 -0.71 20.81 24.97
N ASN A 19 -1.57 20.64 23.95
CA ASN A 19 -1.86 19.32 23.39
C ASN A 19 -0.63 18.67 22.74
N PHE A 20 0.14 19.45 21.99
CA PHE A 20 1.41 19.02 21.43
C PHE A 20 2.35 18.50 22.53
N GLN A 21 2.50 19.25 23.62
CA GLN A 21 3.35 18.86 24.75
C GLN A 21 2.86 17.57 25.42
N LYS A 22 1.55 17.39 25.60
CA LYS A 22 0.98 16.14 26.13
C LYS A 22 1.33 14.94 25.24
N ILE A 23 1.15 15.06 23.93
CA ILE A 23 1.51 14.02 22.96
C ILE A 23 3.01 13.69 23.06
N MET A 24 3.86 14.72 23.07
CA MET A 24 5.32 14.53 23.18
C MET A 24 5.73 13.87 24.50
N SER A 25 5.11 14.24 25.64
CA SER A 25 5.37 13.61 26.94
C SER A 25 4.97 12.15 26.93
N SER A 26 3.79 11.80 26.41
CA SER A 26 3.35 10.40 26.30
C SER A 26 4.26 9.57 25.39
N ILE A 27 4.78 10.15 24.30
CA ILE A 27 5.74 9.45 23.43
C ILE A 27 7.08 9.28 24.16
N LYS A 28 7.55 10.30 24.88
CA LYS A 28 8.79 10.22 25.66
C LYS A 28 8.74 9.13 26.71
N GLU A 29 7.59 8.96 27.35
CA GLU A 29 7.36 7.94 28.36
C GLU A 29 7.27 6.53 27.75
N LYS A 30 6.47 6.36 26.69
CA LYS A 30 6.16 5.03 26.15
C LYS A 30 7.15 4.52 25.09
N LYS A 31 7.69 5.42 24.28
CA LYS A 31 8.54 5.12 23.10
C LYS A 31 9.58 6.24 22.84
N PRO A 32 10.53 6.45 23.76
CA PRO A 32 11.50 7.56 23.69
C PRO A 32 12.35 7.56 22.42
N GLU A 33 12.60 6.40 21.82
CA GLU A 33 13.35 6.22 20.57
C GLU A 33 12.69 6.92 19.37
N LEU A 34 11.36 7.05 19.37
CA LEU A 34 10.63 7.66 18.25
C LEU A 34 10.91 9.16 18.16
N ILE A 35 11.18 9.85 19.27
CA ILE A 35 11.40 11.30 19.32
C ILE A 35 12.50 11.74 18.36
N LYS A 36 13.56 10.94 18.20
CA LYS A 36 14.69 11.26 17.32
C LYS A 36 14.34 11.17 15.83
N THR A 37 13.32 10.41 15.48
CA THR A 37 12.90 10.15 14.09
C THR A 37 11.58 10.85 13.74
N MET A 38 11.00 11.57 14.68
CA MET A 38 9.73 12.26 14.48
C MET A 38 9.90 13.60 13.78
N GLN A 39 8.96 13.90 12.90
CA GLN A 39 8.85 15.17 12.20
C GLN A 39 7.43 15.71 12.34
N PHE A 40 7.27 17.03 12.32
CA PHE A 40 5.98 17.70 12.50
C PHE A 40 5.74 18.65 11.33
N TYR A 41 4.70 18.38 10.53
CA TYR A 41 4.41 19.09 9.29
C TYR A 41 2.97 19.59 9.26
N GLN A 42 2.75 20.72 8.59
CA GLN A 42 1.42 21.16 8.18
C GLN A 42 0.93 20.27 7.02
N ILE A 43 -0.28 19.74 7.13
CA ILE A 43 -0.92 18.91 6.12
C ILE A 43 -1.78 19.79 5.21
N ILE A 44 -1.51 19.70 3.91
CA ILE A 44 -2.33 20.27 2.83
C ILE A 44 -3.15 19.12 2.23
N VAL A 45 -4.47 19.26 2.25
CA VAL A 45 -5.36 18.22 1.70
C VAL A 45 -5.52 18.42 0.20
N ASN A 46 -5.11 17.44 -0.61
CA ASN A 46 -5.28 17.48 -2.06
C ASN A 46 -5.47 16.06 -2.63
N ASP A 47 -6.66 15.79 -3.15
CA ASP A 47 -7.04 14.46 -3.68
C ASP A 47 -6.47 14.16 -5.07
N GLN A 48 -5.89 15.15 -5.74
CA GLN A 48 -5.33 14.99 -7.08
C GLN A 48 -3.91 14.37 -7.07
N VAL A 49 -3.38 14.02 -5.90
CA VAL A 49 -1.98 13.58 -5.77
C VAL A 49 -1.90 12.12 -5.33
N SER A 50 -1.47 11.25 -6.25
CA SER A 50 -1.39 9.79 -6.03
C SER A 50 -0.09 9.34 -5.34
N THR A 51 0.91 10.21 -5.20
CA THR A 51 2.27 9.84 -4.77
C THR A 51 2.44 9.63 -3.26
N TYR A 52 1.38 9.81 -2.46
CA TYR A 52 1.44 9.79 -0.99
C TYR A 52 0.75 8.57 -0.34
N GLN A 53 0.45 7.51 -1.11
CA GLN A 53 -0.38 6.36 -0.71
C GLN A 53 0.05 5.62 0.59
N ASN A 54 1.29 5.81 1.07
CA ASN A 54 1.82 5.11 2.25
C ASN A 54 2.22 6.03 3.40
N ILE A 55 1.88 7.32 3.35
CA ILE A 55 2.29 8.28 4.38
C ILE A 55 1.16 8.50 5.36
N ILE A 56 1.29 7.85 6.51
CA ILE A 56 0.29 7.89 7.55
C ILE A 56 0.82 8.76 8.70
N PRO A 57 0.12 9.87 9.06
CA PRO A 57 0.42 10.60 10.28
C PRO A 57 0.07 9.73 11.49
N PHE A 58 0.94 9.68 12.50
CA PHE A 58 0.64 8.90 13.70
C PHE A 58 -0.24 9.66 14.70
N ALA A 59 -0.26 10.99 14.62
CA ALA A 59 -1.10 11.86 15.43
C ALA A 59 -1.38 13.16 14.66
N LEU A 60 -2.56 13.74 14.91
CA LEU A 60 -3.05 14.94 14.25
C LEU A 60 -3.38 16.04 15.27
N ILE A 61 -3.11 17.29 14.89
CA ILE A 61 -3.51 18.49 15.63
C ILE A 61 -4.23 19.41 14.64
N LYS A 62 -5.50 19.70 14.91
CA LYS A 62 -6.26 20.72 14.18
C LYS A 62 -6.05 22.07 14.86
N HIS A 63 -5.58 23.06 14.12
CA HIS A 63 -5.42 24.44 14.59
C HIS A 63 -6.11 25.37 13.58
N ASN A 64 -7.19 26.03 14.00
CA ASN A 64 -8.07 26.80 13.10
C ASN A 64 -8.56 25.93 11.91
N ARG A 65 -8.27 26.37 10.68
CA ARG A 65 -8.57 25.63 9.44
C ARG A 65 -7.40 24.80 8.93
N GLU A 66 -6.29 24.78 9.67
CA GLU A 66 -5.09 24.07 9.29
C GLU A 66 -5.00 22.75 10.06
N LEU A 67 -4.43 21.75 9.40
CA LEU A 67 -4.17 20.45 9.99
C LEU A 67 -2.66 20.26 10.11
N TYR A 68 -2.20 19.75 11.23
CA TYR A 68 -0.82 19.42 11.48
C TYR A 68 -0.71 17.95 11.84
N GLY A 69 0.32 17.29 11.33
CA GLY A 69 0.56 15.88 11.56
C GLY A 69 1.96 15.62 12.07
N PHE A 70 2.08 14.62 12.93
CA PHE A 70 3.37 14.06 13.23
C PHE A 70 3.63 12.79 12.41
N PHE A 71 4.86 12.65 11.95
CA PHE A 71 5.28 11.61 11.03
C PHE A 71 6.61 11.00 11.47
N LEU A 72 6.84 9.74 11.10
CA LEU A 72 8.15 9.13 11.20
C LEU A 72 8.98 9.47 9.96
N GLN A 73 10.24 9.83 10.15
CA GLN A 73 11.17 10.19 9.07
C GLN A 73 11.27 9.09 8.01
N ASN A 74 11.17 7.82 8.42
CA ASN A 74 11.19 6.66 7.52
C ASN A 74 9.98 6.65 6.56
N ASN A 75 8.81 7.13 6.99
CA ASN A 75 7.61 7.19 6.14
C ASN A 75 7.76 8.26 5.05
N ILE A 76 8.59 9.27 5.30
CA ILE A 76 8.75 10.44 4.43
C ILE A 76 9.92 10.27 3.44
N ARG A 77 10.81 9.30 3.67
CA ARG A 77 12.04 9.12 2.89
C ARG A 77 11.81 8.85 1.40
N TYR A 78 10.69 8.19 1.08
CA TYR A 78 10.35 7.72 -0.28
C TYR A 78 9.55 8.73 -1.11
N LEU A 79 9.47 9.97 -0.65
CA LEU A 79 8.79 11.04 -1.39
C LEU A 79 9.53 11.47 -2.66
N SER A 80 8.76 11.87 -3.67
CA SER A 80 9.28 12.46 -4.91
C SER A 80 10.11 13.72 -4.63
N SER A 81 10.95 14.14 -5.57
CA SER A 81 11.75 15.38 -5.46
C SER A 81 10.87 16.61 -5.22
N GLU A 82 9.75 16.72 -5.92
CA GLU A 82 8.75 17.79 -5.76
C GLU A 82 8.16 17.80 -4.34
N ALA A 83 7.79 16.62 -3.84
CA ALA A 83 7.29 16.46 -2.48
C ALA A 83 8.34 16.86 -1.42
N LYS A 84 9.62 16.62 -1.68
CA LYS A 84 10.72 17.00 -0.78
C LYS A 84 10.91 18.51 -0.66
N GLU A 85 10.60 19.29 -1.70
CA GLU A 85 10.65 20.76 -1.61
C GLU A 85 9.58 21.31 -0.65
N LEU A 86 8.38 20.75 -0.66
CA LEU A 86 7.32 21.13 0.29
C LEU A 86 7.70 20.79 1.75
N LEU A 87 8.42 19.68 1.98
CA LEU A 87 8.93 19.35 3.31
C LEU A 87 9.95 20.37 3.83
N LYS A 88 10.68 21.06 2.95
CA LYS A 88 11.58 22.15 3.38
C LYS A 88 10.79 23.35 3.89
N GLN A 89 9.58 23.56 3.37
CA GLN A 89 8.64 24.59 3.80
C GLN A 89 7.84 24.20 5.05
N GLY A 90 8.08 23.01 5.60
CA GLY A 90 7.33 22.52 6.76
C GLY A 90 5.93 22.00 6.41
N GLN A 91 5.69 21.65 5.14
CA GLN A 91 4.39 21.22 4.62
C GLN A 91 4.45 19.82 4.01
N ILE A 92 3.33 19.11 4.01
CA ILE A 92 3.14 17.82 3.34
C ILE A 92 1.75 17.77 2.70
N ILE A 93 1.64 17.26 1.48
CA ILE A 93 0.35 17.06 0.82
C ILE A 93 -0.13 15.65 1.13
N LEU A 94 -1.36 15.50 1.59
CA LEU A 94 -2.00 14.20 1.77
C LEU A 94 -3.39 14.20 1.12
N PRO A 95 -3.80 13.10 0.48
CA PRO A 95 -5.17 12.94 0.01
C PRO A 95 -6.14 12.74 1.19
N SER A 96 -7.38 13.17 1.03
CA SER A 96 -8.43 13.13 2.05
C SER A 96 -8.67 11.72 2.61
N TYR A 97 -8.66 10.69 1.76
CA TYR A 97 -8.92 9.31 2.20
C TYR A 97 -7.91 8.80 3.25
N ILE A 98 -6.66 9.26 3.23
CA ILE A 98 -5.66 8.88 4.26
C ILE A 98 -6.04 9.50 5.61
N LEU A 99 -6.55 10.73 5.59
CA LEU A 99 -6.98 11.44 6.80
C LEU A 99 -8.29 10.86 7.33
N GLU A 100 -9.23 10.51 6.46
CA GLU A 100 -10.47 9.84 6.83
C GLU A 100 -10.20 8.48 7.48
N THR A 101 -9.27 7.70 6.91
CA THR A 101 -8.84 6.42 7.50
C THR A 101 -8.28 6.63 8.90
N GLN A 102 -7.39 7.61 9.11
CA GLN A 102 -6.82 7.91 10.42
C GLN A 102 -7.82 8.48 11.42
N LEU A 103 -8.78 9.27 10.95
CA LEU A 103 -9.87 9.79 11.78
C LEU A 103 -10.79 8.64 12.19
N GLN A 104 -11.12 7.69 11.32
CA GLN A 104 -11.92 6.50 11.69
C GLN A 104 -11.24 5.64 12.77
N TYR A 105 -9.91 5.53 12.76
CA TYR A 105 -9.17 4.83 13.82
C TYR A 105 -9.02 5.65 15.12
N ASN A 106 -9.28 6.97 15.10
CA ASN A 106 -9.06 7.88 16.24
C ASN A 106 -10.29 8.71 16.67
N THR A 107 -11.48 8.56 16.08
CA THR A 107 -12.60 9.46 16.37
C THR A 107 -13.24 9.20 17.74
N VAL A 108 -12.90 10.07 18.68
CA VAL A 108 -13.92 10.88 19.37
C VAL A 108 -13.95 12.25 18.67
N ASN A 109 -15.02 12.46 17.87
CA ASN A 109 -15.65 13.70 17.37
C ASN A 109 -14.79 14.94 17.01
N VAL A 110 -15.08 15.55 15.84
CA VAL A 110 -15.53 16.97 15.65
C VAL A 110 -15.56 17.39 14.16
N TYR A 111 -16.80 17.61 13.68
CA TYR A 111 -17.35 18.54 12.68
C TYR A 111 -16.74 18.76 11.27
N ARG A 112 -17.64 18.57 10.28
CA ARG A 112 -17.73 19.20 8.95
C ARG A 112 -17.97 20.71 9.06
N ASP A 113 -17.36 21.49 8.16
CA ASP A 113 -18.04 22.41 7.23
C ASP A 113 -17.02 23.24 6.42
N VAL A 114 -17.33 23.41 5.13
CA VAL A 114 -16.59 24.19 4.11
C VAL A 114 -17.62 25.09 3.39
N PRO A 115 -17.24 26.29 2.91
CA PRO A 115 -17.27 26.50 1.45
C PRO A 115 -16.09 27.29 0.83
N SER A 116 -15.95 27.07 -0.49
CA SER A 116 -15.13 27.65 -1.59
C SER A 116 -14.61 29.09 -1.49
N ARG A 117 -13.35 29.40 -1.88
CA ARG A 117 -12.72 29.62 -3.22
C ARG A 117 -13.15 30.92 -3.92
N ASP A 118 -12.16 31.79 -4.20
CA ASP A 118 -12.03 32.55 -5.45
C ASP A 118 -10.58 32.96 -5.75
N ILE A 119 -10.25 32.99 -7.05
CA ILE A 119 -8.91 33.14 -7.66
C ILE A 119 -8.77 34.52 -8.31
N VAL A 120 -7.56 35.08 -8.18
CA VAL A 120 -7.09 36.38 -8.70
C VAL A 120 -6.81 36.36 -10.20
N SER A 121 -7.14 37.45 -10.91
CA SER A 121 -6.74 37.73 -12.31
C SER A 121 -5.98 39.06 -12.44
N GLN A 122 -5.06 39.10 -13.42
CA GLN A 122 -4.01 40.10 -13.67
C GLN A 122 -4.47 41.41 -14.36
N PRO A 123 -3.63 42.48 -14.37
CA PRO A 123 -4.05 43.85 -14.71
C PRO A 123 -3.94 44.23 -16.20
N LYS A 124 -4.78 45.20 -16.60
CA LYS A 124 -4.96 45.72 -17.96
C LYS A 124 -4.35 47.13 -18.14
N LYS A 125 -3.76 47.27 -19.32
CA LYS A 125 -3.13 48.37 -20.09
C LYS A 125 -3.65 49.82 -19.88
N LEU A 126 -2.68 50.75 -19.91
CA LEU A 126 -2.77 52.21 -19.94
C LEU A 126 -3.58 52.78 -21.12
N VAL A 127 -4.36 53.82 -20.81
CA VAL A 127 -5.09 54.73 -21.72
C VAL A 127 -4.30 56.03 -21.84
N VAL A 128 -4.17 56.57 -23.05
CA VAL A 128 -3.62 57.90 -23.36
C VAL A 128 -4.77 58.81 -23.72
N ASP A 129 -4.85 59.95 -23.05
CA ASP A 129 -5.88 60.97 -23.20
C ASP A 129 -5.48 62.03 -24.23
N ASN A 130 -6.46 62.46 -25.01
CA ASN A 130 -6.40 63.60 -25.92
C ASN A 130 -7.18 64.77 -25.28
N SER A 131 -6.62 65.98 -25.29
CA SER A 131 -7.30 67.22 -25.73
C SER A 131 -6.58 68.46 -25.21
N GLY A 132 -6.52 69.50 -26.04
CA GLY A 132 -6.04 70.82 -25.64
C GLY A 132 -5.72 71.73 -26.82
N VAL A 133 -6.75 72.34 -27.38
CA VAL A 133 -6.75 73.40 -28.42
C VAL A 133 -5.95 74.62 -27.93
N PRO A 134 -5.27 75.40 -28.80
CA PRO A 134 -5.68 76.81 -28.91
C PRO A 134 -5.46 77.51 -30.27
N ASN A 135 -6.39 78.43 -30.52
CA ASN A 135 -6.27 79.80 -31.04
C ASN A 135 -5.78 80.13 -32.46
N GLU A 136 -6.72 80.76 -33.16
CA GLU A 136 -6.77 81.35 -34.50
C GLU A 136 -5.90 82.59 -34.75
N GLN A 137 -4.86 82.85 -33.93
CA GLN A 137 -3.93 83.98 -34.16
C GLN A 137 -2.55 83.56 -34.67
N ALA A 138 -2.31 82.26 -34.89
CA ALA A 138 -1.06 81.73 -35.42
C ALA A 138 -1.02 81.57 -36.96
N LEU A 139 -2.11 81.86 -37.67
CA LEU A 139 -2.22 81.55 -39.10
C LEU A 139 -1.52 82.56 -40.01
N THR A 140 -1.31 83.80 -39.55
CA THR A 140 -0.72 84.88 -40.37
C THR A 140 0.81 84.95 -40.28
N GLN A 141 1.44 84.41 -39.22
CA GLN A 141 2.91 84.23 -39.14
C GLN A 141 3.41 82.93 -39.79
N THR A 142 2.50 82.00 -40.12
CA THR A 142 2.86 80.72 -40.76
C THR A 142 3.09 80.85 -42.27
N ILE A 143 2.52 81.89 -42.91
CA ILE A 143 2.58 82.07 -44.37
C ILE A 143 3.90 82.70 -44.84
N GLU A 144 4.54 83.59 -44.06
CA GLU A 144 5.86 84.13 -44.41
C GLU A 144 7.00 83.13 -44.14
N ASN A 145 6.88 82.28 -43.12
CA ASN A 145 7.84 81.21 -42.85
C ASN A 145 7.79 80.04 -43.87
N LEU A 146 6.75 79.94 -44.70
CA LEU A 146 6.65 78.89 -45.72
C LEU A 146 7.48 79.15 -46.97
N LYS A 147 7.86 80.41 -47.23
CA LYS A 147 8.63 80.78 -48.43
C LYS A 147 10.14 80.54 -48.27
N ASP A 148 10.69 80.79 -47.09
CA ASP A 148 12.11 80.53 -46.79
C ASP A 148 12.40 79.05 -46.47
N ASN A 149 11.40 78.29 -45.99
CA ASN A 149 11.53 76.85 -45.80
C ASN A 149 11.59 76.07 -47.12
N GLN A 150 11.03 76.59 -48.22
CA GLN A 150 11.05 75.89 -49.51
C GLN A 150 12.48 75.80 -50.09
N HIS A 151 13.32 76.80 -49.84
CA HIS A 151 14.70 76.82 -50.35
C HIS A 151 15.64 75.91 -49.52
N GLN A 152 15.38 75.75 -48.21
CA GLN A 152 16.09 74.80 -47.35
C GLN A 152 15.65 73.35 -47.59
N ILE A 153 14.37 73.10 -47.89
CA ILE A 153 13.84 71.76 -48.19
C ILE A 153 14.48 71.18 -49.47
N VAL A 154 14.68 72.00 -50.52
CA VAL A 154 15.30 71.53 -51.77
C VAL A 154 16.79 71.21 -51.60
N GLN A 155 17.52 71.96 -50.76
CA GLN A 155 18.93 71.65 -50.45
C GLN A 155 19.07 70.45 -49.48
N GLY A 156 18.12 70.29 -48.55
CA GLY A 156 18.01 69.10 -47.69
C GLY A 156 17.73 67.83 -48.48
N LEU A 157 16.83 67.90 -49.48
CA LEU A 157 16.47 66.78 -50.35
C LEU A 157 17.63 66.30 -51.23
N ARG A 158 18.51 67.19 -51.70
CA ARG A 158 19.73 66.78 -52.44
C ARG A 158 20.74 66.05 -51.54
N LYS A 159 20.89 66.44 -50.28
CA LYS A 159 21.75 65.73 -49.31
C LYS A 159 21.17 64.39 -48.88
N THR A 160 19.84 64.28 -48.74
CA THR A 160 19.20 63.00 -48.41
C THR A 160 19.21 62.02 -49.58
N PHE A 161 19.09 62.47 -50.83
CA PHE A 161 19.24 61.59 -52.00
C PHE A 161 20.66 60.99 -52.14
N VAL A 162 21.71 61.77 -51.85
CA VAL A 162 23.10 61.27 -51.86
C VAL A 162 23.36 60.31 -50.69
N MET A 163 22.77 60.54 -49.51
CA MET A 163 22.81 59.57 -48.40
C MET A 163 21.99 58.30 -48.68
N LEU A 164 20.89 58.40 -49.44
CA LEU A 164 20.06 57.26 -49.84
C LEU A 164 20.77 56.36 -50.85
N ASP A 165 21.53 56.90 -51.80
CA ASP A 165 22.34 56.09 -52.73
C ASP A 165 23.46 55.32 -51.99
N HIS A 166 24.10 55.95 -51.00
CA HIS A 166 25.11 55.28 -50.19
C HIS A 166 24.51 54.22 -49.25
N ARG A 167 23.30 54.45 -48.71
CA ARG A 167 22.55 53.44 -47.94
C ARG A 167 22.07 52.28 -48.81
N ASN A 168 21.64 52.53 -50.05
CA ASN A 168 21.24 51.47 -50.98
C ASN A 168 22.40 50.56 -51.37
N LYS A 169 23.60 51.08 -51.62
CA LYS A 169 24.79 50.24 -51.86
C LYS A 169 25.16 49.37 -50.66
N LYS A 170 24.95 49.87 -49.42
CA LYS A 170 25.18 49.11 -48.20
C LYS A 170 24.09 48.05 -47.98
N LEU A 171 22.83 48.37 -48.28
CA LEU A 171 21.71 47.42 -48.24
C LEU A 171 21.87 46.30 -49.26
N ILE A 172 22.28 46.59 -50.49
CA ILE A 172 22.53 45.56 -51.52
C ILE A 172 23.62 44.58 -51.04
N LYS A 173 24.72 45.06 -50.44
CA LYS A 173 25.74 44.17 -49.86
C LYS A 173 25.17 43.30 -48.73
N ILE A 174 24.33 43.86 -47.86
CA ILE A 174 23.66 43.10 -46.79
C ILE A 174 22.71 42.05 -47.38
N PHE A 175 21.93 42.38 -48.41
CA PHE A 175 21.04 41.44 -49.09
C PHE A 175 21.79 40.33 -49.81
N VAL A 176 22.95 40.61 -50.42
CA VAL A 176 23.80 39.58 -51.02
C VAL A 176 24.35 38.64 -49.95
N ILE A 177 24.84 39.16 -48.82
CA ILE A 177 25.33 38.33 -47.71
C ILE A 177 24.19 37.48 -47.13
N LEU A 178 23.01 38.06 -46.92
CA LEU A 178 21.81 37.33 -46.48
C LEU A 178 21.37 36.26 -47.48
N GLY A 179 21.42 36.55 -48.78
CA GLY A 179 21.10 35.61 -49.84
C GLY A 179 22.05 34.41 -49.85
N VAL A 180 23.36 34.66 -49.72
CA VAL A 180 24.37 33.59 -49.62
C VAL A 180 24.19 32.78 -48.32
N ALA A 181 23.94 33.44 -47.19
CA ALA A 181 23.69 32.76 -45.91
C ALA A 181 22.43 31.89 -45.97
N LEU A 182 21.35 32.37 -46.59
CA LEU A 182 20.12 31.62 -46.81
C LEU A 182 20.35 30.40 -47.71
N LEU A 183 21.12 30.57 -48.79
CA LEU A 183 21.44 29.47 -49.71
C LEU A 183 22.27 28.39 -49.00
N LEU A 184 23.27 28.77 -48.21
CA LEU A 184 24.05 27.83 -47.40
C LEU A 184 23.18 27.13 -46.35
N PHE A 185 22.24 27.85 -45.73
CA PHE A 185 21.28 27.24 -44.79
C PHE A 185 20.38 26.22 -45.48
N LEU A 186 19.87 26.51 -46.67
CA LEU A 186 19.05 25.57 -47.45
C LEU A 186 19.83 24.33 -47.87
N VAL A 187 21.10 24.48 -48.26
CA VAL A 187 21.99 23.34 -48.58
C VAL A 187 22.25 22.50 -47.31
N ALA A 188 22.56 23.14 -46.18
CA ALA A 188 22.76 22.45 -44.90
C ALA A 188 21.49 21.72 -44.42
N ALA A 189 20.32 22.36 -44.56
CA ALA A 189 19.03 21.75 -44.24
C ALA A 189 18.68 20.59 -45.18
N SER A 190 19.06 20.67 -46.46
CA SER A 190 18.84 19.59 -47.43
C SER A 190 19.72 18.37 -47.11
N ILE A 191 21.00 18.59 -46.81
CA ILE A 191 21.93 17.52 -46.43
C ILE A 191 21.54 16.91 -45.09
N GLY A 192 21.26 17.76 -44.09
CA GLY A 192 20.81 17.33 -42.76
C GLY A 192 19.46 16.60 -42.80
N GLY A 193 18.52 17.09 -43.61
CA GLY A 193 17.23 16.46 -43.84
C GLY A 193 17.36 15.10 -44.53
N TRP A 194 18.25 14.97 -45.52
CA TRP A 194 18.52 13.69 -46.18
C TRP A 194 19.19 12.67 -45.25
N GLN A 195 20.18 13.09 -44.45
CA GLN A 195 20.79 12.22 -43.45
C GLN A 195 19.81 11.80 -42.36
N LEU A 196 18.95 12.71 -41.90
CA LEU A 196 17.89 12.39 -40.94
C LEU A 196 16.86 11.44 -41.55
N TYR A 197 16.48 11.65 -42.82
CA TYR A 197 15.59 10.74 -43.55
C TYR A 197 16.21 9.34 -43.65
N LEU A 198 17.47 9.22 -44.08
CA LEU A 198 18.16 7.93 -44.14
C LEU A 198 18.29 7.30 -42.75
N TYR A 199 18.59 8.08 -41.71
CA TYR A 199 18.66 7.58 -40.34
C TYR A 199 17.31 7.03 -39.84
N LEU A 200 16.21 7.72 -40.18
CA LEU A 200 14.86 7.29 -39.83
C LEU A 200 14.39 6.09 -40.68
N HIS A 201 14.80 6.00 -41.95
CA HIS A 201 14.39 4.94 -42.87
C HIS A 201 15.27 3.69 -42.78
N GLN A 202 16.55 3.81 -42.44
CA GLN A 202 17.44 2.65 -42.23
C GLN A 202 17.07 1.84 -40.98
N ARG A 203 16.28 2.42 -40.06
CA ARG A 203 15.69 1.72 -38.90
C ARG A 203 14.44 0.87 -39.23
N THR A 204 13.91 0.88 -40.44
CA THR A 204 12.72 0.08 -40.79
C THR A 204 13.03 -1.30 -41.37
N GLN A 205 14.29 -1.75 -41.36
CA GLN A 205 14.52 -3.19 -41.43
C GLN A 205 14.01 -3.79 -40.12
N VAL A 206 12.77 -4.29 -40.17
CA VAL A 206 12.14 -4.98 -39.06
C VAL A 206 12.92 -6.28 -38.88
N VAL A 207 13.93 -6.22 -38.02
CA VAL A 207 14.65 -7.41 -37.59
C VAL A 207 13.62 -8.26 -36.86
N LEU A 208 13.22 -9.34 -37.51
CA LEU A 208 12.30 -10.31 -36.94
C LEU A 208 12.98 -10.90 -35.70
N TYR A 209 12.28 -10.83 -34.57
CA TYR A 209 12.81 -11.36 -33.32
C TYR A 209 12.51 -12.85 -33.21
N ASP A 210 13.54 -13.64 -32.92
CA ASP A 210 13.42 -15.08 -32.74
C ASP A 210 12.88 -15.42 -31.35
N LEU A 211 11.68 -15.98 -31.29
CA LEU A 211 11.03 -16.36 -30.02
C LEU A 211 11.82 -17.42 -29.23
N SER A 212 12.73 -18.19 -29.85
CA SER A 212 13.54 -19.20 -29.16
C SER A 212 14.45 -18.62 -28.06
N ALA A 213 14.73 -17.32 -28.11
CA ALA A 213 15.52 -16.63 -27.09
C ALA A 213 14.73 -16.35 -25.80
N ILE A 214 13.40 -16.45 -25.81
CA ILE A 214 12.60 -16.42 -24.58
C ILE A 214 12.75 -17.78 -23.88
N THR A 215 13.45 -17.78 -22.75
CA THR A 215 13.78 -19.00 -21.99
C THR A 215 12.95 -19.19 -20.72
N ARG A 216 12.17 -18.17 -20.31
CA ARG A 216 11.34 -18.18 -19.10
C ARG A 216 10.12 -17.27 -19.25
N ILE A 217 9.06 -17.60 -18.52
CA ILE A 217 7.88 -16.74 -18.33
C ILE A 217 7.65 -16.62 -16.82
N LYS A 218 7.29 -15.43 -16.33
CA LYS A 218 6.93 -15.23 -14.93
C LYS A 218 5.68 -16.06 -14.58
N SER A 219 5.71 -16.75 -13.44
CA SER A 219 4.52 -17.41 -12.90
C SER A 219 3.42 -16.41 -12.53
N PRO A 220 2.14 -16.74 -12.77
CA PRO A 220 1.03 -15.92 -12.32
C PRO A 220 0.92 -15.97 -10.80
N GLU A 221 0.59 -14.84 -10.17
CA GLU A 221 0.40 -14.75 -8.72
C GLU A 221 -1.00 -15.22 -8.31
N MET A 222 -1.97 -15.15 -9.23
CA MET A 222 -3.37 -15.50 -9.01
C MET A 222 -3.94 -16.11 -10.29
N ILE A 223 -4.86 -17.06 -10.15
CA ILE A 223 -5.64 -17.62 -11.25
C ILE A 223 -7.12 -17.52 -10.87
N ASN A 224 -7.90 -16.84 -11.70
CA ASN A 224 -9.34 -16.69 -11.48
C ASN A 224 -10.09 -17.94 -11.97
N ALA A 225 -9.94 -19.05 -11.25
CA ALA A 225 -10.60 -20.30 -11.56
C ALA A 225 -12.02 -20.35 -11.00
N LYS A 226 -13.00 -20.75 -11.83
CA LYS A 226 -14.38 -21.05 -11.41
C LYS A 226 -14.43 -22.30 -10.55
N ASN A 227 -13.59 -23.29 -10.86
CA ASN A 227 -13.47 -24.53 -10.09
C ASN A 227 -11.99 -24.86 -9.82
N ILE A 228 -11.52 -24.55 -8.62
CA ILE A 228 -10.11 -24.77 -8.20
C ILE A 228 -9.67 -26.25 -8.19
N TYR A 229 -10.60 -27.21 -8.22
CA TYR A 229 -10.30 -28.65 -8.33
C TYR A 229 -10.03 -29.10 -9.76
N LYS A 230 -10.46 -28.32 -10.75
CA LYS A 230 -10.38 -28.63 -12.17
C LYS A 230 -10.27 -27.33 -12.97
N VAL A 231 -9.13 -26.68 -12.85
CA VAL A 231 -8.84 -25.42 -13.55
C VAL A 231 -8.64 -25.71 -15.03
N GLU A 232 -9.44 -25.06 -15.86
CA GLU A 232 -9.47 -25.26 -17.30
C GLU A 232 -8.40 -24.45 -18.04
N GLU A 233 -8.11 -24.83 -19.29
CA GLU A 233 -7.02 -24.23 -20.09
C GLU A 233 -7.22 -22.73 -20.30
N ASN A 234 -8.46 -22.31 -20.58
CA ASN A 234 -8.85 -20.92 -20.80
C ASN A 234 -8.59 -20.03 -19.57
N GLU A 235 -8.91 -20.51 -18.37
CA GLU A 235 -8.71 -19.78 -17.11
C GLU A 235 -7.22 -19.50 -16.85
N ILE A 236 -6.36 -20.46 -17.19
CA ILE A 236 -4.91 -20.30 -17.10
C ILE A 236 -4.40 -19.38 -18.20
N LYS A 237 -4.89 -19.52 -19.44
CA LYS A 237 -4.55 -18.62 -20.56
C LYS A 237 -4.84 -17.17 -20.21
N ASP A 238 -6.03 -16.88 -19.70
CA ASP A 238 -6.40 -15.52 -19.28
C ASP A 238 -5.43 -14.95 -18.24
N SER A 239 -4.98 -15.78 -17.29
CA SER A 239 -4.03 -15.39 -16.25
C SER A 239 -2.59 -15.18 -16.78
N LEU A 240 -2.20 -15.88 -17.85
CA LEU A 240 -0.87 -15.78 -18.47
C LEU A 240 -0.79 -14.72 -19.58
N LYS A 241 -1.92 -14.33 -20.17
CA LYS A 241 -2.00 -13.48 -21.37
C LYS A 241 -1.08 -12.27 -21.31
N TYR A 242 -1.18 -11.47 -20.25
CA TYR A 242 -0.37 -10.25 -20.13
C TYR A 242 1.08 -10.51 -19.72
N LEU A 243 1.36 -11.60 -18.98
CA LEU A 243 2.73 -11.99 -18.61
C LEU A 243 3.51 -12.42 -19.85
N ILE A 244 2.88 -13.19 -20.75
CA ILE A 244 3.47 -13.57 -22.02
C ILE A 244 3.72 -12.34 -22.90
N LEU A 245 2.76 -11.42 -23.00
CA LEU A 245 2.95 -10.19 -23.78
C LEU A 245 4.14 -9.37 -23.25
N GLN A 246 4.30 -9.25 -21.93
CA GLN A 246 5.42 -8.54 -21.33
C GLN A 246 6.77 -9.15 -21.75
N GLU A 247 6.91 -10.47 -21.69
CA GLU A 247 8.14 -11.16 -22.10
C GLU A 247 8.41 -11.01 -23.61
N VAL A 248 7.36 -11.03 -24.44
CA VAL A 248 7.49 -10.79 -25.89
C VAL A 248 7.92 -9.35 -26.18
N ILE A 249 7.31 -8.34 -25.53
CA ILE A 249 7.61 -6.92 -25.75
C ILE A 249 9.02 -6.54 -25.28
N ILE A 250 9.54 -7.16 -24.21
CA ILE A 250 10.92 -6.97 -23.75
C ILE A 250 11.92 -7.18 -24.90
N HIS A 251 11.60 -8.14 -25.77
CA HIS A 251 12.46 -8.55 -26.85
C HIS A 251 12.08 -7.94 -28.22
N SER A 252 10.79 -7.69 -28.45
CA SER A 252 10.27 -7.07 -29.66
C SER A 252 9.23 -6.00 -29.32
N ARG A 253 9.69 -4.74 -29.20
CA ARG A 253 8.88 -3.61 -28.71
C ARG A 253 7.61 -3.31 -29.50
N GLY A 254 7.52 -3.76 -30.76
CA GLY A 254 6.36 -3.55 -31.63
C GLY A 254 5.36 -4.69 -31.65
N ALA A 255 5.69 -5.84 -31.04
CA ALA A 255 4.83 -7.02 -31.07
C ALA A 255 3.57 -6.83 -30.23
N THR A 256 2.47 -7.38 -30.74
CA THR A 256 1.13 -7.34 -30.12
C THR A 256 0.58 -8.76 -29.96
N PHE A 257 -0.64 -8.90 -29.41
CA PHE A 257 -1.32 -10.20 -29.35
C PHE A 257 -1.64 -10.80 -30.72
N ASP A 258 -1.60 -10.01 -31.80
CA ASP A 258 -1.89 -10.51 -33.13
C ASP A 258 -0.69 -11.17 -33.80
N ASP A 259 0.49 -11.02 -33.22
CA ASP A 259 1.77 -11.50 -33.76
C ASP A 259 2.12 -12.93 -33.33
N TYR A 260 1.44 -13.48 -32.32
CA TYR A 260 1.73 -14.80 -31.79
C TYR A 260 0.49 -15.50 -31.26
N ASP A 261 0.58 -16.82 -31.16
CA ASP A 261 -0.32 -17.67 -30.39
C ASP A 261 0.47 -18.38 -29.29
N TYR A 262 -0.22 -18.91 -28.29
CA TYR A 262 0.43 -19.75 -27.29
C TYR A 262 -0.48 -20.90 -26.85
N HIS A 263 0.17 -22.02 -26.53
CA HIS A 263 -0.49 -23.27 -26.17
C HIS A 263 0.05 -23.79 -24.85
N LEU A 264 -0.82 -24.42 -24.06
CA LEU A 264 -0.48 -25.05 -22.80
C LEU A 264 -0.29 -26.56 -23.00
N PHE A 265 0.61 -27.15 -22.21
CA PHE A 265 0.95 -28.57 -22.27
C PHE A 265 1.14 -29.13 -20.86
N SER A 266 0.89 -30.44 -20.73
CA SER A 266 1.01 -31.18 -19.46
C SER A 266 2.43 -31.67 -19.18
N ASP A 267 3.34 -31.60 -20.15
CA ASP A 267 4.76 -31.93 -19.99
C ASP A 267 5.64 -31.11 -20.95
N ASN A 268 6.96 -31.29 -20.84
CA ASN A 268 7.96 -30.66 -21.72
C ASN A 268 8.14 -31.37 -23.07
N LYS A 269 7.26 -32.31 -23.42
CA LYS A 269 7.29 -33.11 -24.65
C LYS A 269 6.10 -32.83 -25.56
N GLY A 270 5.19 -31.94 -25.14
CA GLY A 270 4.03 -31.56 -25.92
C GLY A 270 2.79 -32.42 -25.64
N ALA A 271 2.72 -33.10 -24.49
CA ALA A 271 1.49 -33.79 -24.09
C ALA A 271 0.34 -32.80 -23.97
N VAL A 272 -0.83 -33.19 -24.50
CA VAL A 272 -2.06 -32.39 -24.47
C VAL A 272 -2.34 -31.93 -23.04
N PHE A 273 -2.66 -30.64 -22.90
CA PHE A 273 -3.03 -30.06 -21.61
C PHE A 273 -4.22 -30.80 -20.97
N GLN A 274 -4.09 -31.12 -19.69
CA GLN A 274 -5.16 -31.65 -18.87
C GLN A 274 -5.53 -30.63 -17.79
N PRO A 275 -6.82 -30.50 -17.42
CA PRO A 275 -7.22 -29.63 -16.32
C PRO A 275 -6.47 -29.93 -15.03
N VAL A 276 -6.19 -28.88 -14.27
CA VAL A 276 -5.26 -28.95 -13.13
C VAL A 276 -6.00 -28.75 -11.82
N ASN A 277 -5.65 -29.53 -10.79
CA ASN A 277 -6.12 -29.31 -9.42
C ASN A 277 -5.14 -28.40 -8.66
N LEU A 278 -5.57 -27.19 -8.30
CA LEU A 278 -4.74 -26.21 -7.58
C LEU A 278 -5.04 -26.16 -6.08
N VAL A 279 -5.82 -27.11 -5.54
CA VAL A 279 -6.20 -27.12 -4.11
C VAL A 279 -5.07 -27.66 -3.24
N THR A 280 -4.44 -28.75 -3.67
CA THR A 280 -3.53 -29.53 -2.81
C THR A 280 -2.08 -29.10 -2.92
N SER A 281 -1.68 -28.53 -4.07
CA SER A 281 -0.32 -28.10 -4.34
C SER A 281 -0.27 -27.12 -5.49
N ALA A 282 0.84 -26.40 -5.61
CA ALA A 282 1.21 -25.73 -6.85
C ALA A 282 1.34 -26.77 -7.97
N ALA A 283 1.01 -26.38 -9.19
CA ALA A 283 1.09 -27.27 -10.35
C ALA A 283 2.06 -26.74 -11.37
N LYS A 284 2.79 -27.64 -12.04
CA LYS A 284 3.73 -27.29 -13.10
C LYS A 284 3.09 -27.58 -14.45
N ILE A 285 3.07 -26.58 -15.32
CA ILE A 285 2.61 -26.69 -16.70
C ILE A 285 3.69 -26.19 -17.65
N TRP A 286 3.49 -26.37 -18.94
CA TRP A 286 4.42 -25.92 -19.98
C TRP A 286 3.70 -25.07 -21.01
N VAL A 287 4.37 -24.00 -21.45
CA VAL A 287 3.85 -23.04 -22.41
C VAL A 287 4.76 -23.03 -23.63
N MET A 288 4.18 -23.08 -24.83
CA MET A 288 4.91 -22.81 -26.08
C MET A 288 4.27 -21.61 -26.76
N ILE A 289 5.06 -20.59 -27.04
CA ILE A 289 4.66 -19.41 -27.81
C ILE A 289 5.10 -19.63 -29.25
N LYS A 290 4.18 -19.42 -30.20
CA LYS A 290 4.42 -19.57 -31.64
C LYS A 290 4.20 -18.25 -32.35
N ALA A 291 5.16 -17.82 -33.16
CA ALA A 291 4.95 -16.67 -34.03
C ALA A 291 3.87 -17.00 -35.07
N ARG A 292 2.95 -16.08 -35.31
CA ARG A 292 1.99 -16.27 -36.39
C ARG A 292 2.67 -16.12 -37.76
N PRO A 293 2.22 -16.85 -38.80
CA PRO A 293 2.85 -16.80 -40.13
C PRO A 293 2.92 -15.40 -40.74
N ASN A 294 2.00 -14.51 -40.36
CA ASN A 294 1.90 -13.13 -40.84
C ASN A 294 2.46 -12.09 -39.86
N SER A 295 3.15 -12.51 -38.79
CA SER A 295 3.77 -11.56 -37.88
C SER A 295 4.83 -10.74 -38.60
N LYS A 296 4.81 -9.43 -38.37
CA LYS A 296 5.85 -8.53 -38.86
C LYS A 296 7.03 -8.43 -37.90
N PHE A 297 6.91 -8.98 -36.69
CA PHE A 297 7.84 -8.71 -35.59
C PHE A 297 8.51 -9.96 -35.02
N LEU A 298 7.93 -11.14 -35.23
CA LEU A 298 8.32 -12.39 -34.58
C LEU A 298 8.55 -13.51 -35.59
N VAL A 299 9.51 -14.39 -35.31
CA VAL A 299 9.74 -15.65 -36.03
C VAL A 299 9.98 -16.80 -35.06
N ASN A 300 9.88 -18.02 -35.58
CA ASN A 300 10.07 -19.27 -34.86
C ASN A 300 9.12 -19.44 -33.66
N ASN A 301 9.42 -20.42 -32.81
CA ASN A 301 8.66 -20.74 -31.61
C ASN A 301 9.61 -20.79 -30.41
N THR A 302 9.06 -20.64 -29.22
CA THR A 302 9.80 -20.96 -28.00
C THR A 302 10.00 -22.47 -27.87
N ASN A 303 10.93 -22.88 -27.01
CA ASN A 303 10.88 -24.20 -26.40
C ASN A 303 9.67 -24.31 -25.44
N TYR A 304 9.46 -25.49 -24.84
CA TYR A 304 8.47 -25.66 -23.78
C TYR A 304 8.93 -24.96 -22.50
N LEU A 305 8.34 -23.80 -22.22
CA LEU A 305 8.66 -22.96 -21.07
C LEU A 305 7.87 -23.43 -19.85
N ALA A 306 8.57 -23.84 -18.80
CA ALA A 306 7.93 -24.29 -17.57
C ALA A 306 7.32 -23.10 -16.80
N VAL A 307 6.07 -23.23 -16.38
CA VAL A 307 5.35 -22.25 -15.56
C VAL A 307 4.75 -22.96 -14.36
N THR A 308 4.99 -22.43 -13.17
CA THR A 308 4.39 -22.93 -11.93
C THR A 308 3.14 -22.11 -11.61
N LEU A 309 2.00 -22.78 -11.54
CA LEU A 309 0.72 -22.21 -11.12
C LEU A 309 0.64 -22.21 -9.58
N PRO A 310 0.16 -21.12 -8.96
CA PRO A 310 0.05 -21.03 -7.52
C PRO A 310 -1.01 -22.01 -7.00
N MET A 311 -0.82 -22.47 -5.76
CA MET A 311 -1.88 -23.17 -5.03
C MET A 311 -2.96 -22.16 -4.65
N LEU A 312 -4.23 -22.49 -4.93
CA LEU A 312 -5.38 -21.63 -4.63
C LEU A 312 -6.23 -22.16 -3.46
N GLY A 313 -6.03 -23.43 -3.06
CA GLY A 313 -6.67 -23.95 -1.84
C GLY A 313 -6.16 -23.22 -0.60
N GLU A 314 -7.03 -23.02 0.40
CA GLU A 314 -6.55 -22.70 1.75
C GLU A 314 -5.58 -23.82 2.15
N LYS A 315 -4.33 -23.46 2.46
CA LYS A 315 -3.34 -24.44 2.93
C LYS A 315 -3.90 -25.07 4.20
N LYS A 316 -4.23 -26.37 4.13
CA LYS A 316 -4.68 -27.10 5.32
C LYS A 316 -3.58 -27.06 6.37
N SER A 317 -3.93 -26.69 7.60
CA SER A 317 -3.01 -26.80 8.72
C SER A 317 -2.90 -28.26 9.16
N ASN A 318 -1.71 -28.70 9.54
CA ASN A 318 -1.50 -30.09 9.94
C ASN A 318 -1.71 -30.25 11.45
N ILE A 319 -2.64 -31.12 11.86
CA ILE A 319 -2.91 -31.39 13.28
C ILE A 319 -1.68 -31.95 14.00
N ALA A 320 -0.74 -32.59 13.27
CA ALA A 320 0.52 -33.07 13.83
C ALA A 320 1.41 -31.96 14.45
N GLU A 321 1.14 -30.69 14.15
CA GLU A 321 1.81 -29.54 14.78
C GLU A 321 1.43 -29.38 16.27
N ILE A 322 0.27 -29.91 16.68
CA ILE A 322 -0.17 -29.91 18.07
C ILE A 322 0.59 -30.99 18.84
N LYS A 323 1.68 -30.60 19.51
CA LYS A 323 2.56 -31.51 20.26
C LYS A 323 2.22 -31.63 21.73
N THR A 324 1.63 -30.58 22.30
CA THR A 324 1.34 -30.48 23.73
C THR A 324 -0.07 -29.98 23.93
N LEU A 325 -0.66 -30.36 25.06
CA LEU A 325 -1.95 -29.89 25.48
C LEU A 325 -1.89 -29.55 26.96
N VAL A 326 -2.24 -28.31 27.29
CA VAL A 326 -2.30 -27.84 28.67
C VAL A 326 -3.74 -28.06 29.14
N GLY A 327 -3.95 -29.13 29.91
CA GLY A 327 -5.23 -29.40 30.54
C GLY A 327 -5.59 -28.32 31.58
N PRO A 328 -6.85 -28.24 32.00
CA PRO A 328 -7.25 -27.32 33.06
C PRO A 328 -6.62 -27.74 34.39
N GLU A 329 -6.32 -26.74 35.23
CA GLU A 329 -5.71 -26.95 36.55
C GLU A 329 -6.58 -27.88 37.44
N LEU A 330 -7.91 -27.75 37.32
CA LEU A 330 -8.89 -28.61 37.99
C LEU A 330 -9.89 -29.18 36.98
N LEU A 331 -10.08 -30.49 37.02
CA LEU A 331 -11.21 -31.14 36.38
C LEU A 331 -12.45 -30.97 37.28
N SER A 332 -13.34 -30.04 36.95
CA SER A 332 -14.61 -29.88 37.67
C SER A 332 -15.57 -31.00 37.25
N VAL A 333 -15.72 -32.00 38.12
CA VAL A 333 -16.55 -33.18 37.86
C VAL A 333 -17.50 -33.45 39.02
N PRO A 334 -18.73 -33.93 38.76
CA PRO A 334 -19.71 -34.18 39.82
C PRO A 334 -19.27 -35.24 40.84
N ASN A 335 -18.52 -36.26 40.39
CA ASN A 335 -18.04 -37.34 41.25
C ASN A 335 -16.57 -37.69 40.96
N PRO A 336 -15.61 -37.19 41.78
CA PRO A 336 -14.18 -37.43 41.55
C PRO A 336 -13.75 -38.89 41.78
N GLU A 337 -14.57 -39.73 42.41
CA GLU A 337 -14.27 -41.16 42.60
C GLU A 337 -14.59 -42.01 41.37
N ARG A 338 -15.45 -41.50 40.48
CA ARG A 338 -15.97 -42.20 39.29
C ARG A 338 -16.10 -41.25 38.12
N VAL A 339 -14.98 -40.69 37.70
CA VAL A 339 -14.92 -39.78 36.54
C VAL A 339 -15.11 -40.59 35.27
N SER A 340 -16.18 -40.29 34.53
CA SER A 340 -16.48 -40.94 33.26
C SER A 340 -15.67 -40.33 32.12
N ARG A 341 -15.65 -41.01 30.97
CA ARG A 341 -15.08 -40.46 29.73
C ARG A 341 -15.80 -39.17 29.30
N ASP A 342 -17.12 -39.10 29.47
CA ASP A 342 -17.91 -37.94 29.07
C ASP A 342 -17.64 -36.73 29.95
N ASP A 343 -17.41 -36.93 31.26
CA ASP A 343 -16.98 -35.85 32.16
C ASP A 343 -15.67 -35.22 31.68
N ILE A 344 -14.69 -36.05 31.29
CA ILE A 344 -13.40 -35.56 30.75
C ILE A 344 -13.61 -34.88 29.41
N ARG A 345 -14.40 -35.49 28.51
CA ARG A 345 -14.70 -34.91 27.18
C ARG A 345 -15.36 -33.53 27.29
N ASN A 346 -16.33 -33.36 28.18
CA ASN A 346 -17.00 -32.08 28.39
C ASN A 346 -16.04 -30.97 28.82
N VAL A 347 -15.10 -31.28 29.71
CA VAL A 347 -14.08 -30.32 30.17
C VAL A 347 -13.06 -30.02 29.06
N TYR A 348 -12.58 -31.05 28.36
CA TYR A 348 -11.55 -30.89 27.34
C TYR A 348 -12.04 -30.34 26.00
N ASN A 349 -13.34 -30.34 25.70
CA ASN A 349 -13.89 -29.76 24.48
C ASN A 349 -13.37 -28.33 24.25
N SER A 350 -13.44 -27.48 25.28
CA SER A 350 -12.98 -26.09 25.18
C SER A 350 -11.46 -25.97 24.98
N VAL A 351 -10.67 -26.81 25.66
CA VAL A 351 -9.21 -26.84 25.57
C VAL A 351 -8.77 -27.30 24.18
N ILE A 352 -9.35 -28.39 23.68
CA ILE A 352 -9.07 -28.93 22.34
C ILE A 352 -9.44 -27.89 21.28
N GLU A 353 -10.61 -27.26 21.41
CA GLU A 353 -11.02 -26.20 20.49
C GLU A 353 -10.02 -25.04 20.47
N GLN A 354 -9.58 -24.55 21.64
CA GLN A 354 -8.61 -23.48 21.73
C GLN A 354 -7.29 -23.84 21.05
N VAL A 355 -6.78 -25.05 21.29
CA VAL A 355 -5.53 -25.52 20.72
C VAL A 355 -5.65 -25.71 19.20
N VAL A 356 -6.73 -26.30 18.69
CA VAL A 356 -6.94 -26.42 17.24
C VAL A 356 -7.11 -25.04 16.58
N LYS A 357 -7.76 -24.09 17.26
CA LYS A 357 -7.87 -22.70 16.79
C LYS A 357 -6.53 -21.98 16.67
N THR A 358 -5.47 -22.44 17.34
CA THR A 358 -4.12 -21.87 17.16
C THR A 358 -3.51 -22.19 15.79
N ILE A 359 -3.87 -23.34 15.20
CA ILE A 359 -3.39 -23.74 13.87
C ILE A 359 -4.41 -23.43 12.77
N SER A 360 -5.71 -23.39 13.09
CA SER A 360 -6.77 -23.05 12.16
C SER A 360 -7.96 -22.43 12.90
N ASN A 361 -8.05 -21.10 12.90
CA ASN A 361 -9.04 -20.35 13.67
C ASN A 361 -10.50 -20.58 13.24
N LYS A 362 -10.73 -21.10 12.03
CA LYS A 362 -12.06 -21.43 11.49
C LYS A 362 -12.48 -22.88 11.74
N ALA A 363 -11.58 -23.75 12.20
CA ALA A 363 -11.88 -25.17 12.35
C ALA A 363 -12.90 -25.44 13.47
N GLN A 364 -13.84 -26.34 13.22
CA GLN A 364 -14.92 -26.69 14.15
C GLN A 364 -14.87 -28.16 14.61
N LEU A 365 -15.08 -28.38 15.91
CA LEU A 365 -15.17 -29.72 16.49
C LEU A 365 -16.39 -30.46 15.91
N ASN A 366 -16.22 -31.74 15.60
CA ASN A 366 -17.18 -32.63 14.93
C ASN A 366 -17.55 -32.26 13.48
N VAL A 367 -16.95 -31.21 12.90
CA VAL A 367 -17.08 -30.88 11.48
C VAL A 367 -15.74 -31.08 10.77
N ASP A 368 -14.69 -30.45 11.29
CA ASP A 368 -13.35 -30.49 10.71
C ASP A 368 -12.44 -31.51 11.39
N TYR A 369 -12.72 -31.84 12.65
CA TYR A 369 -11.95 -32.80 13.43
C TYR A 369 -12.81 -33.43 14.52
N HIS A 370 -12.27 -34.46 15.15
CA HIS A 370 -12.79 -35.08 16.36
C HIS A 370 -11.61 -35.47 17.24
N TYR A 371 -11.87 -35.89 18.47
CA TYR A 371 -10.83 -36.40 19.34
C TYR A 371 -11.31 -37.54 20.22
N ASP A 372 -10.37 -38.42 20.54
CA ASP A 372 -10.55 -39.60 21.37
C ASP A 372 -9.64 -39.52 22.61
N ILE A 373 -10.13 -40.12 23.69
CA ILE A 373 -9.43 -40.18 24.98
C ILE A 373 -9.21 -41.65 25.33
N TYR A 374 -7.95 -41.98 25.59
CA TYR A 374 -7.47 -43.30 25.92
C TYR A 374 -6.88 -43.35 27.33
N GLY A 375 -6.92 -44.52 27.95
CA GLY A 375 -6.44 -44.77 29.30
C GLY A 375 -4.97 -45.14 29.38
N ASP A 376 -4.34 -45.46 28.25
CA ASP A 376 -2.92 -45.78 28.13
C ASP A 376 -2.36 -45.41 26.74
N GLU A 377 -1.05 -45.55 26.59
CA GLU A 377 -0.30 -45.28 25.35
C GLU A 377 -0.60 -46.27 24.21
N ASN A 378 -1.19 -47.41 24.52
CA ASN A 378 -1.59 -48.44 23.56
C ASN A 378 -3.06 -48.29 23.13
N LYS A 379 -3.67 -47.13 23.39
CA LYS A 379 -5.07 -46.83 23.09
C LYS A 379 -6.06 -47.73 23.85
N GLY A 380 -5.68 -48.20 25.04
CA GLY A 380 -6.57 -48.93 25.92
C GLY A 380 -7.77 -48.09 26.37
N SER A 381 -8.93 -48.73 26.47
CA SER A 381 -10.14 -48.08 27.00
C SER A 381 -10.12 -48.06 28.52
N TYR A 382 -10.76 -47.06 29.12
CA TYR A 382 -11.09 -47.04 30.55
C TYR A 382 -12.58 -46.75 30.69
N GLN A 383 -13.23 -47.35 31.70
CA GLN A 383 -14.63 -47.08 32.00
C GLN A 383 -14.76 -45.90 32.98
N GLN A 384 -13.97 -45.89 34.05
CA GLN A 384 -14.02 -44.86 35.09
C GLN A 384 -12.63 -44.61 35.67
N ILE A 385 -12.37 -43.36 36.07
CA ILE A 385 -11.15 -42.92 36.73
C ILE A 385 -11.46 -42.44 38.14
N ASN A 386 -10.66 -42.86 39.12
CA ASN A 386 -10.77 -42.37 40.50
C ASN A 386 -9.66 -41.36 40.78
N LEU A 387 -9.99 -40.06 40.72
CA LEU A 387 -9.08 -38.95 40.97
C LEU A 387 -8.80 -38.70 42.46
N THR A 388 -9.42 -39.46 43.37
CA THR A 388 -9.13 -39.36 44.82
C THR A 388 -7.96 -40.23 45.27
N LYS A 389 -7.52 -41.16 44.41
CA LYS A 389 -6.42 -42.10 44.67
C LYS A 389 -5.05 -41.59 44.21
N GLY A 390 -5.01 -40.48 43.49
CA GLY A 390 -3.80 -39.90 42.92
C GLY A 390 -4.05 -39.29 41.55
N SER A 391 -3.01 -38.69 40.98
CA SER A 391 -3.05 -38.17 39.62
C SER A 391 -3.05 -39.32 38.61
N VAL A 392 -3.81 -39.17 37.53
CA VAL A 392 -4.01 -40.21 36.51
C VAL A 392 -3.61 -39.66 35.14
N ASN A 393 -2.83 -40.43 34.40
CA ASN A 393 -2.49 -40.08 33.02
C ASN A 393 -3.59 -40.57 32.07
N ILE A 394 -3.96 -39.71 31.13
CA ILE A 394 -4.79 -40.04 29.98
C ILE A 394 -4.04 -39.66 28.71
N TRP A 395 -4.46 -40.21 27.58
CA TRP A 395 -3.86 -39.92 26.29
C TRP A 395 -4.92 -39.44 25.31
N ILE A 396 -4.67 -38.31 24.65
CA ILE A 396 -5.62 -37.68 23.75
C ILE A 396 -5.07 -37.73 22.32
N VAL A 397 -5.93 -38.12 21.38
CA VAL A 397 -5.66 -38.07 19.94
C VAL A 397 -6.71 -37.20 19.27
N ILE A 398 -6.25 -36.20 18.52
CA ILE A 398 -7.05 -35.30 17.68
C ILE A 398 -6.86 -35.74 16.23
N THR A 399 -7.95 -35.96 15.53
CA THR A 399 -7.94 -36.48 14.15
C THR A 399 -8.80 -35.60 13.26
N ALA A 400 -8.22 -35.11 12.15
CA ALA A 400 -8.94 -34.34 11.14
C ALA A 400 -9.97 -35.24 10.45
N GLN A 401 -11.15 -34.71 10.17
CA GLN A 401 -12.12 -35.40 9.33
C GLN A 401 -11.62 -35.41 7.88
N ALA A 402 -11.87 -36.52 7.17
CA ALA A 402 -11.51 -36.64 5.76
C ALA A 402 -12.15 -35.56 4.88
N THR A 403 -13.32 -35.05 5.29
CA THR A 403 -14.09 -33.99 4.65
C THR A 403 -13.61 -32.58 4.98
N SER A 404 -12.70 -32.40 5.96
CA SER A 404 -12.26 -31.07 6.37
C SER A 404 -11.53 -30.35 5.24
N LYS A 405 -11.89 -29.08 5.03
CA LYS A 405 -11.21 -28.19 4.08
C LYS A 405 -10.09 -27.38 4.74
N LEU A 406 -10.03 -27.37 6.07
CA LEU A 406 -9.21 -26.44 6.86
C LEU A 406 -7.98 -27.10 7.49
N ILE A 407 -8.09 -28.38 7.85
CA ILE A 407 -7.05 -29.12 8.57
C ILE A 407 -6.90 -30.54 8.02
N MET A 408 -5.75 -31.17 8.30
CA MET A 408 -5.45 -32.54 7.89
C MET A 408 -4.61 -33.29 8.91
N GLY A 409 -4.58 -34.62 8.76
CA GLY A 409 -3.76 -35.51 9.58
C GLY A 409 -4.35 -35.78 10.96
N TYR A 410 -3.49 -36.27 11.84
CA TYR A 410 -3.78 -36.52 13.25
C TYR A 410 -2.54 -36.18 14.06
N ASN A 411 -2.70 -35.89 15.35
CA ASN A 411 -1.54 -35.69 16.23
C ASN A 411 -0.99 -37.02 16.75
N ASN A 412 0.21 -36.99 17.28
CA ASN A 412 0.69 -38.08 18.12
C ASN A 412 -0.14 -38.15 19.41
N LEU A 413 -0.16 -39.31 20.08
CA LEU A 413 -0.78 -39.46 21.39
C LEU A 413 -0.21 -38.40 22.36
N ILE A 414 -1.05 -37.47 22.82
CA ILE A 414 -0.66 -36.46 23.81
C ILE A 414 -0.98 -36.99 25.19
N LYS A 415 0.05 -37.19 26.02
CA LYS A 415 -0.10 -37.52 27.44
C LYS A 415 -0.57 -36.29 28.22
N VAL A 416 -1.64 -36.43 28.97
CA VAL A 416 -2.18 -35.41 29.86
C VAL A 416 -2.37 -36.00 31.25
N THR A 417 -1.93 -35.29 32.29
CA THR A 417 -2.04 -35.74 33.68
C THR A 417 -3.21 -35.03 34.36
N LEU A 418 -4.25 -35.79 34.70
CA LEU A 418 -5.36 -35.33 35.53
C LEU A 418 -4.89 -35.30 36.99
N GLN A 419 -5.02 -34.15 37.64
CA GLN A 419 -4.52 -33.96 39.01
C GLN A 419 -5.44 -34.60 40.07
N ASN A 420 -4.84 -35.01 41.19
CA ASN A 420 -5.54 -35.53 42.35
C ASN A 420 -6.51 -34.49 42.95
N HIS A 421 -7.78 -34.85 43.07
CA HIS A 421 -8.83 -33.95 43.57
C HIS A 421 -8.63 -33.57 45.05
N LYS A 422 -8.07 -34.46 45.90
CA LYS A 422 -7.85 -34.17 47.33
C LYS A 422 -6.74 -33.15 47.54
N GLU A 423 -5.61 -33.35 46.86
CA GLU A 423 -4.47 -32.43 46.91
C GLU A 423 -4.86 -31.06 46.35
N PHE A 424 -5.65 -31.02 45.28
CA PHE A 424 -6.08 -29.76 44.69
C PHE A 424 -7.13 -29.04 45.52
N LYS A 425 -8.11 -29.74 46.12
CA LYS A 425 -9.09 -29.12 47.02
C LYS A 425 -8.37 -28.44 48.19
N MET A 426 -7.40 -29.13 48.80
CA MET A 426 -6.57 -28.58 49.87
C MET A 426 -5.78 -27.35 49.40
N PHE A 427 -5.14 -27.40 48.23
CA PHE A 427 -4.39 -26.27 47.66
C PHE A 427 -5.27 -25.07 47.31
N ASN A 428 -6.48 -25.30 46.79
CA ASN A 428 -7.41 -24.25 46.41
C ASN A 428 -8.11 -23.62 47.62
N ASP A 429 -8.40 -24.42 48.65
CA ASP A 429 -8.85 -23.92 49.95
C ASP A 429 -7.73 -23.10 50.62
N LEU A 430 -6.46 -23.51 50.48
CA LEU A 430 -5.30 -22.71 50.91
C LEU A 430 -5.15 -21.41 50.11
N LYS A 431 -5.30 -21.44 48.78
CA LYS A 431 -5.32 -20.24 47.93
C LYS A 431 -6.44 -19.30 48.38
N LYS A 432 -7.66 -19.79 48.60
CA LYS A 432 -8.77 -18.97 49.09
C LYS A 432 -8.47 -18.37 50.46
N LEU A 433 -7.83 -19.10 51.37
CA LEU A 433 -7.40 -18.57 52.67
C LEU A 433 -6.29 -17.52 52.54
N LEU A 434 -5.34 -17.72 51.62
CA LEU A 434 -4.23 -16.78 51.37
C LEU A 434 -4.69 -15.52 50.63
N PHE A 435 -5.68 -15.60 49.74
CA PHE A 435 -6.18 -14.48 48.94
C PHE A 435 -7.45 -13.83 49.51
N ALA A 436 -8.15 -14.44 50.47
CA ALA A 436 -9.17 -13.77 51.27
C ALA A 436 -8.55 -12.83 52.33
N GLY A 437 -7.22 -12.87 52.50
CA GLY A 437 -6.46 -12.08 53.46
C GLY A 437 -5.95 -10.71 52.97
N ASP A 438 -6.33 -10.24 51.78
CA ASP A 438 -5.94 -8.91 51.29
C ASP A 438 -7.14 -7.97 51.24
N GLY A 439 -7.41 -7.37 52.40
CA GLY A 439 -7.94 -6.01 52.43
C GLY A 439 -6.96 -5.09 51.69
N PHE A 440 -7.21 -4.85 50.40
CA PHE A 440 -6.67 -3.70 49.70
C PHE A 440 -7.31 -2.43 50.28
N PHE A 441 -6.66 -1.85 51.29
CA PHE A 441 -6.90 -0.45 51.67
C PHE A 441 -6.38 0.44 50.53
N VAL A 442 -7.24 0.76 49.58
CA VAL A 442 -7.05 1.96 48.74
C VAL A 442 -7.52 3.15 49.57
N CYS A 443 -6.66 3.66 50.43
CA CYS A 443 -6.80 5.02 50.93
C CYS A 443 -6.40 5.97 49.79
N SER A 444 -7.35 6.31 48.92
CA SER A 444 -7.23 7.53 48.12
C SER A 444 -7.36 8.71 49.08
N TRP A 445 -6.23 9.35 49.36
CA TRP A 445 -6.22 10.71 49.89
C TRP A 445 -6.93 11.61 48.90
N TRP A 446 -7.94 12.36 49.35
CA TRP A 446 -8.31 13.73 48.97
C TRP A 446 -9.45 14.18 49.90
N GLY A 447 -9.26 15.30 50.60
CA GLY A 447 -10.34 16.17 51.10
C GLY A 447 -11.20 15.70 52.28
N TRP A 448 -11.06 16.39 53.41
CA TRP A 448 -11.89 16.43 54.62
C TRP A 448 -13.36 15.93 54.52
N TRP A 449 -13.65 14.76 55.11
CA TRP A 449 -14.68 14.44 56.14
C TRP A 449 -14.77 12.89 56.29
N ARG A 450 -14.70 12.37 57.52
CA ARG A 450 -14.74 10.92 57.83
C ARG A 450 -16.18 10.42 57.95
N LYS A 451 -16.57 9.40 57.17
CA LYS A 451 -17.61 8.41 57.54
C LYS A 451 -17.28 7.07 56.86
N CYS A 452 -16.92 6.07 57.66
CA CYS A 452 -16.85 4.67 57.23
C CYS A 452 -18.20 4.02 57.57
N TYR A 453 -18.87 3.40 56.59
CA TYR A 453 -19.99 2.49 56.85
C TYR A 453 -19.53 1.05 56.61
N LEU A 454 -19.71 0.20 57.63
CA LEU A 454 -19.73 -1.25 57.50
C LEU A 454 -21.06 -1.64 56.83
N SER A 455 -21.03 -2.12 55.59
CA SER A 455 -22.18 -2.80 54.98
C SER A 455 -21.98 -4.30 55.10
N GLY A 456 -22.61 -4.90 56.10
CA GLY A 456 -22.62 -6.33 56.35
C GLY A 456 -23.56 -6.67 57.49
N GLY A 457 -24.81 -6.20 57.41
CA GLY A 457 -25.92 -6.67 58.23
C GLY A 457 -26.82 -7.55 57.38
N PHE A 458 -26.87 -8.84 57.69
CA PHE A 458 -27.99 -9.72 57.43
C PHE A 458 -28.07 -10.69 58.62
N GLU A 459 -29.00 -10.39 59.54
CA GLU A 459 -29.60 -11.36 60.45
C GLU A 459 -31.00 -11.70 59.93
N GLU A 460 -31.24 -13.01 59.86
CA GLU A 460 -32.47 -13.77 60.10
C GLU A 460 -33.80 -13.32 59.45
N TRP A 461 -34.31 -14.20 58.55
CA TRP A 461 -35.41 -15.12 58.84
C TRP A 461 -35.09 -16.51 58.27
#